data_AF-A0A529X4S2-F1
#
_entry.id   AF-A0A529X4S2-F1
#
_cell.length_a   1.000
_cell.length_b   1.000
_cell.length_c   1.000
_cell.angle_alpha   90.00
_cell.angle_beta   90.00
_cell.angle_gamma   90.00
#
_symmetry.space_group_name_H-M   'P 1'
#
loop_
_entity.id
_entity.type
_entity.pdbx_description
1 polymer ?
#
loop_
_entity_poly.entity_id
_entity_poly.type
_entity_poly.pdbx_seq_one_letter_code
_entity_poly.pdbx_strand_id
1 'polypeptide(L)' 'MIPWVQLDSARTPDGGQELRLKQRGTEFSIMLGANELMNSRLSGSEEALARLSCERIAGRKRPSILIG' A
#
# COMPACT_ATOMS: atom_id res chain seq x y z
N MET A 1 10.14 -19.59 -12.44
CA MET A 1 9.56 -18.23 -12.34
C MET A 1 8.17 -18.37 -11.73
N ILE A 2 7.87 -17.68 -10.63
CA ILE A 2 6.52 -17.73 -10.04
C ILE A 2 5.64 -16.74 -10.83
N PRO A 3 4.51 -17.16 -11.41
CA PRO A 3 3.63 -16.27 -12.17
C PRO A 3 2.87 -15.33 -11.24
N TRP A 4 2.44 -14.19 -11.80
CA TRP A 4 1.44 -13.35 -11.15
C TRP A 4 0.05 -13.97 -11.34
N VAL A 5 -0.71 -14.06 -10.25
CA VAL A 5 -2.11 -14.48 -10.24
C VAL A 5 -2.94 -13.29 -9.80
N GLN A 6 -4.00 -12.96 -10.54
CA GLN A 6 -4.99 -11.99 -10.08
C GLN A 6 -5.87 -12.67 -9.04
N LEU A 7 -5.96 -12.06 -7.85
CA LEU A 7 -6.79 -12.56 -6.76
C LEU A 7 -8.17 -11.91 -6.75
N ASP A 8 -8.23 -10.61 -7.03
CA ASP A 8 -9.47 -9.84 -6.96
C ASP A 8 -9.40 -8.58 -7.83
N SER A 9 -10.55 -7.98 -8.12
CA SER A 9 -10.64 -6.67 -8.75
C SER A 9 -11.83 -5.84 -8.26
N ALA A 10 -11.65 -4.52 -8.28
CA ALA A 10 -12.68 -3.55 -7.96
C ALA A 10 -12.62 -2.39 -8.94
N ARG A 11 -13.78 -1.81 -9.28
CA ARG A 11 -13.82 -0.58 -10.08
C ARG A 11 -13.59 0.63 -9.19
N THR A 12 -12.91 1.65 -9.73
CA THR A 12 -12.83 2.95 -9.09
C THR A 12 -14.23 3.58 -8.95
N PRO A 13 -14.45 4.49 -7.98
CA PRO A 13 -15.79 5.07 -7.75
C PRO A 13 -16.38 5.81 -8.97
N ASP A 14 -15.52 6.38 -9.80
CA ASP A 14 -15.88 7.03 -11.08
C ASP A 14 -16.07 6.04 -12.24
N GLY A 15 -15.81 4.74 -12.01
CA GLY A 15 -15.96 3.66 -12.97
C GLY A 15 -14.93 3.66 -14.11
N GLY A 16 -14.00 4.62 -14.13
CA GLY A 16 -13.06 4.81 -15.22
C GLY A 16 -11.92 3.79 -15.27
N GLN A 17 -11.62 3.15 -14.14
CA GLN A 17 -10.48 2.24 -14.03
C GLN A 17 -10.79 1.02 -13.16
N GLU A 18 -10.03 -0.05 -13.39
CA GLU A 18 -10.08 -1.27 -12.58
C GLU A 18 -8.81 -1.36 -11.72
N LEU A 19 -9.02 -1.46 -10.41
CA LEU A 19 -8.02 -1.87 -9.43
C LEU A 19 -7.94 -3.39 -9.41
N ARG A 20 -6.72 -3.93 -9.45
CA ARG A 20 -6.48 -5.38 -9.43
C ARG A 20 -5.52 -5.73 -8.34
N LEU A 21 -5.90 -6.68 -7.49
CA LEU A 21 -5.01 -7.32 -6.52
C LEU A 21 -4.33 -8.51 -7.18
N LYS A 22 -3.00 -8.51 -7.20
CA LYS A 22 -2.19 -9.59 -7.77
C LYS A 22 -1.28 -10.19 -6.71
N GLN A 23 -1.04 -11.50 -6.80
CA GLN A 23 -0.11 -12.23 -5.94
C GLN A 23 0.95 -12.97 -6.77
N ARG A 24 2.18 -12.99 -6.28
CA ARG A 24 3.27 -13.82 -6.78
C ARG A 24 4.05 -14.41 -5.61
N GLY A 25 3.87 -15.70 -5.35
CA GLY A 25 4.44 -16.34 -4.17
C GLY A 25 3.85 -15.71 -2.91
N THR A 26 4.68 -15.01 -2.12
CA THR A 26 4.25 -14.27 -0.93
C THR A 26 4.09 -12.77 -1.17
N GLU A 27 4.33 -12.30 -2.39
CA GLU A 27 4.25 -10.89 -2.76
C GLU A 27 2.84 -10.53 -3.20
N PHE A 28 2.35 -9.39 -2.74
CA PHE A 28 1.09 -8.79 -3.18
C PHE A 28 1.34 -7.45 -3.84
N SER A 29 0.52 -7.12 -4.85
CA SER A 29 0.60 -5.86 -5.58
C SER A 29 -0.81 -5.39 -5.96
N ILE A 30 -1.06 -4.08 -5.79
CA ILE A 30 -2.28 -3.41 -6.22
C ILE A 30 -1.94 -2.62 -7.49
N MET A 31 -2.64 -2.93 -8.58
CA MET A 31 -2.40 -2.35 -9.90
C MET A 31 -3.60 -1.52 -10.37
N LEU A 32 -3.34 -0.38 -11.00
CA LEU A 32 -4.31 0.44 -11.73
C LEU A 32 -3.88 0.52 -13.19
N GLY A 33 -4.53 -0.26 -14.07
CA GLY A 33 -4.03 -0.46 -15.42
C GLY A 33 -2.60 -1.04 -15.42
N ALA A 34 -1.66 -0.38 -16.08
CA ALA A 34 -0.25 -0.77 -16.12
C ALA A 34 0.57 -0.27 -14.91
N ASN A 35 0.01 0.61 -14.08
CA ASN A 35 0.73 1.24 -12.97
C ASN A 35 0.59 0.41 -11.69
N GLU A 36 1.70 0.17 -11.02
CA GLU A 36 1.71 -0.36 -9.65
C GLU A 36 1.49 0.79 -8.67
N LEU A 37 0.53 0.64 -7.76
CA LEU A 37 0.25 1.64 -6.73
C LEU A 37 0.99 1.34 -5.43
N MET A 38 0.88 0.09 -4.96
CA MET A 38 1.47 -0.38 -3.71
C MET A 38 1.82 -1.86 -3.86
N ASN A 39 2.86 -2.30 -3.16
CA ASN A 39 3.21 -3.70 -3.08
C ASN A 39 3.70 -4.07 -1.67
N SER A 40 3.76 -5.36 -1.36
CA SER A 40 4.16 -5.85 -0.04
C SER A 40 5.68 -5.94 0.17
N ARG A 41 6.50 -5.40 -0.74
CA ARG A 41 7.98 -5.44 -0.69
C ARG A 41 8.62 -4.08 -0.45
N LEU A 42 8.04 -3.02 -0.99
CA LEU A 42 8.54 -1.66 -0.92
C LEU A 42 7.63 -0.84 -0.02
N SER A 43 8.19 -0.30 1.05
CA SER A 43 7.50 0.47 2.11
C SER A 43 8.08 1.87 2.30
N GLY A 44 8.78 2.41 1.29
CA GLY A 44 9.59 3.62 1.46
C GLY A 44 8.77 4.87 1.80
N SER A 45 7.59 5.02 1.19
CA SER A 45 6.65 6.11 1.51
C SER A 45 6.12 6.01 2.94
N GLU A 46 5.82 4.80 3.39
CA GLU A 46 5.26 4.46 4.69
C GLU A 46 6.30 4.70 5.78
N GLU A 47 7.55 4.28 5.57
CA GLU A 47 8.67 4.55 6.46
C GLU A 47 8.96 6.05 6.58
N ALA A 48 8.98 6.77 5.45
CA ALA A 48 9.18 8.21 5.45
C ALA A 48 8.04 8.94 6.19
N LEU A 49 6.79 8.56 5.94
CA LEU A 49 5.62 9.11 6.61
C LEU A 49 5.66 8.86 8.12
N ALA A 50 6.00 7.63 8.52
CA ALA A 50 6.14 7.27 9.93
C ALA A 50 7.23 8.10 10.61
N ARG A 51 8.42 8.21 10.00
CA ARG A 51 9.54 9.00 10.54
C ARG A 51 9.14 10.46 10.75
N LEU A 52 8.62 11.12 9.71
CA LEU A 52 8.21 12.52 9.76
C LEU A 52 7.09 12.77 10.77
N SER A 53 6.17 11.81 10.94
CA SER A 53 5.06 11.93 11.88
C SER A 53 5.53 11.77 13.32
N CYS A 54 6.35 10.75 13.59
CA CYS A 54 6.93 10.49 14.91
C CYS A 54 7.81 11.65 15.39
N GLU A 55 8.65 12.22 14.52
CA GLU A 55 9.47 13.39 14.84
C GLU A 55 8.63 14.57 15.32
N ARG A 56 7.51 14.86 14.65
CA ARG A 56 6.61 15.97 15.00
C ARG A 56 5.94 15.81 16.37
N ILE A 57 5.72 14.58 16.82
CA ILE A 57 5.00 14.30 18.08
C ILE A 57 5.92 13.82 19.21
N ALA A 58 7.24 13.82 19.02
CA ALA A 58 8.21 13.25 19.96
C ALA A 58 8.11 13.82 21.40
N GLY A 59 7.64 15.06 21.56
CA GLY A 59 7.45 15.69 22.88
C GLY A 59 6.13 15.35 23.59
N ARG A 60 5.21 14.61 22.95
CA ARG A 60 3.92 14.26 23.57
C ARG A 60 4.12 13.11 24.56
N LYS A 61 3.74 13.31 25.84
CA LYS A 61 3.90 12.30 26.90
C LYS A 61 3.09 11.01 26.68
N ARG A 62 1.95 11.07 25.98
CA ARG A 62 1.04 9.94 25.72
C ARG A 62 0.41 10.06 24.33
N PRO A 63 1.17 9.87 23.25
CA PRO A 63 0.63 9.96 21.90
C PRO A 63 -0.32 8.78 21.65
N SER A 64 -1.45 9.04 20.99
CA SER A 64 -2.31 8.00 20.43
C SER A 64 -1.98 7.85 18.95
N ILE A 65 -1.60 6.65 18.54
CA ILE A 65 -1.17 6.35 17.16
C ILE A 65 -2.13 5.31 16.60
N LEU A 66 -2.75 5.61 15.46
CA LEU A 66 -3.49 4.64 14.68
C LEU A 66 -2.51 3.89 13.78
N ILE A 67 -2.55 2.55 13.83
CA ILE A 67 -1.77 1.67 12.96
C ILE A 67 -2.76 1.08 11.95
N GLY A 68 -2.46 1.22 10.66
CA GLY A 68 -3.27 0.75 9.54
C GLY A 68 -2.41 0.53 8.31
#